data_AF-A6R961-F1
#
_entry.id   AF-A6R961-F1
#
_cell.length_a   1.000
_cell.length_b   1.000
_cell.length_c   1.000
_cell.angle_alpha   90.00
_cell.angle_beta   90.00
_cell.angle_gamma   90.00
#
_symmetry.space_group_name_H-M   'P 1'
#
loop_
_entity.id
_entity.type
_entity.pdbx_description
1 polymer ?
#
loop_
_entity_poly.entity_id
_entity_poly.type
_entity_poly.pdbx_seq_one_letter_code
_entity_poly.pdbx_strand_id
1 'polypeptide(L)'
;MSLRRICRLGPCIIRNNYGRTEYECAYCYKTTTSLTALGQHCRDSAAHSWCCRCERVFPHARALNDHLKYSSSHNVCERDYCDEDFATYDEWARHNVDHHNWCRPCNWFARDQYALTLHDINQHFMCGKCGSFFQNDNNRRMTEGS
;
A
#
# COMPACT_ATOMS: atom_id res chain seq x y z
N MET A 1 -25.57 -28.78 10.45
CA MET A 1 -25.19 -27.36 10.61
C MET A 1 -24.34 -26.97 9.40
N SER A 2 -24.91 -26.28 8.43
CA SER A 2 -24.22 -25.96 7.16
C SER A 2 -23.23 -24.81 7.40
N LEU A 3 -21.95 -25.07 7.16
CA LEU A 3 -20.86 -24.10 7.29
C LEU A 3 -21.10 -22.95 6.32
N ARG A 4 -21.52 -21.79 6.84
CA ARG A 4 -21.66 -20.56 6.05
C ARG A 4 -20.27 -20.19 5.53
N ARG A 5 -20.10 -20.16 4.21
CA ARG A 5 -18.91 -19.57 3.56
C ARG A 5 -18.85 -18.09 4.01
N ILE A 6 -17.93 -17.77 4.91
CA ILE A 6 -17.69 -16.39 5.34
C ILE A 6 -16.98 -15.69 4.18
N CYS A 7 -17.67 -14.78 3.50
CA CYS A 7 -17.08 -13.90 2.51
C CYS A 7 -16.42 -12.72 3.23
N ARG A 8 -15.40 -12.10 2.63
CA ARG A 8 -14.71 -10.89 3.13
C ARG A 8 -15.65 -9.68 3.30
N LEU A 9 -16.88 -9.78 2.79
CA LEU A 9 -17.95 -8.78 2.84
C LEU A 9 -19.00 -9.08 3.92
N GLY A 10 -19.17 -10.35 4.29
CA GLY A 10 -20.21 -10.83 5.21
C GLY A 10 -20.84 -12.17 4.78
N PRO A 11 -21.84 -12.66 5.53
CA PRO A 11 -22.42 -13.98 5.31
C PRO A 11 -23.47 -13.99 4.19
N CYS A 12 -23.66 -15.15 3.56
CA CYS A 12 -24.89 -15.44 2.83
C CYS A 12 -25.98 -15.95 3.80
N ILE A 13 -27.23 -15.55 3.55
CA ILE A 13 -28.41 -15.88 4.35
C ILE A 13 -29.44 -16.49 3.41
N ILE A 14 -30.08 -17.58 3.83
CA ILE A 14 -31.23 -18.14 3.12
C ILE A 14 -32.46 -17.82 3.96
N ARG A 15 -33.37 -17.00 3.44
CA ARG A 15 -34.63 -16.67 4.12
C ARG A 15 -35.73 -17.62 3.62
N ASN A 16 -36.36 -18.31 4.58
CA ASN A 16 -37.58 -19.15 4.49
C ASN A 16 -37.56 -20.38 3.54
N ASN A 17 -38.62 -21.21 3.63
CA ASN A 17 -38.81 -22.49 2.93
C ASN A 17 -38.83 -22.41 1.38
N TYR A 18 -38.73 -21.21 0.80
CA TYR A 18 -38.68 -21.01 -0.65
C TYR A 18 -37.25 -20.81 -1.20
N GLY A 19 -36.22 -20.84 -0.33
CA GLY A 19 -34.82 -20.89 -0.77
C GLY A 19 -34.27 -19.59 -1.33
N ARG A 20 -34.81 -18.41 -0.96
CA ARG A 20 -34.25 -17.12 -1.40
C ARG A 20 -32.93 -16.83 -0.68
N THR A 21 -31.86 -16.71 -1.45
CA THR A 21 -30.52 -16.34 -0.97
C THR A 21 -30.35 -14.83 -0.98
N GLU A 22 -29.93 -14.27 0.15
CA GLU A 22 -29.54 -12.88 0.35
C GLU A 22 -28.10 -12.83 0.88
N TYR A 23 -27.46 -11.66 0.78
CA TYR A 23 -26.10 -11.42 1.24
C TYR A 23 -26.11 -10.24 2.20
N GLU A 24 -25.58 -10.43 3.39
CA GLU A 24 -25.58 -9.44 4.47
C GLU A 24 -24.19 -8.85 4.67
N CYS A 25 -24.13 -7.52 4.82
CA CYS A 25 -22.89 -6.84 5.18
C CYS A 25 -22.48 -7.16 6.62
N ALA A 26 -21.20 -7.53 6.81
CA ALA A 26 -20.67 -7.93 8.11
C ALA A 26 -20.76 -6.87 9.22
N TYR A 27 -20.84 -5.58 8.87
CA TYR A 27 -20.73 -4.49 9.85
C TYR A 27 -21.94 -3.56 9.95
N CYS A 28 -22.77 -3.46 8.90
CA CYS A 28 -24.01 -2.66 8.94
C CYS A 28 -25.27 -3.51 8.81
N TYR A 29 -25.13 -4.82 8.60
CA TYR A 29 -26.22 -5.80 8.48
C TYR A 29 -27.23 -5.52 7.37
N LYS A 30 -26.90 -4.62 6.42
CA LYS A 30 -27.72 -4.40 5.24
C LYS A 30 -27.71 -5.66 4.38
N THR A 31 -28.88 -6.13 3.98
CA THR A 31 -29.02 -7.26 3.06
C THR A 31 -29.17 -6.80 1.61
N THR A 32 -28.64 -7.61 0.69
CA THR A 32 -28.72 -7.42 -0.75
C THR A 32 -29.08 -8.75 -1.42
N THR A 33 -29.59 -8.70 -2.66
CA THR A 33 -30.04 -9.89 -3.40
C THR A 33 -28.93 -10.61 -4.16
N SER A 34 -27.71 -10.04 -4.21
CA SER A 34 -26.55 -10.65 -4.90
C SER A 34 -25.23 -10.24 -4.25
N LEU A 35 -24.20 -11.07 -4.42
CA LEU A 35 -22.86 -10.78 -3.91
C LEU A 35 -22.26 -9.52 -4.56
N THR A 36 -22.53 -9.30 -5.85
CA THR A 36 -22.09 -8.09 -6.58
C THR A 36 -22.71 -6.83 -5.98
N ALA A 37 -24.02 -6.87 -5.66
CA ALA A 37 -24.68 -5.75 -5.00
C ALA A 37 -24.12 -5.51 -3.58
N LEU A 38 -23.76 -6.58 -2.86
CA LEU A 38 -23.07 -6.45 -1.58
C LEU A 38 -21.69 -5.80 -1.73
N GLY A 39 -20.90 -6.21 -2.74
CA GLY A 39 -19.60 -5.60 -3.03
C GLY A 39 -19.69 -4.11 -3.33
N GLN A 40 -20.64 -3.70 -4.18
CA GLN A 40 -20.90 -2.29 -4.47
C GLN A 40 -21.33 -1.53 -3.22
N HIS A 41 -22.23 -2.11 -2.43
CA HIS A 41 -22.63 -1.53 -1.15
C HIS A 41 -21.42 -1.34 -0.21
N CYS A 42 -20.55 -2.34 -0.09
CA CYS A 42 -19.38 -2.28 0.77
C CYS A 42 -18.38 -1.21 0.32
N ARG A 43 -18.28 -0.96 -1.00
CA ARG A 43 -17.40 0.07 -1.57
C ARG A 43 -17.91 1.50 -1.31
N ASP A 44 -19.22 1.72 -1.43
CA ASP A 44 -19.79 3.07 -1.47
C ASP A 44 -20.40 3.54 -0.14
N SER A 45 -20.57 2.62 0.82
CA SER A 45 -21.24 2.91 2.09
C SER A 45 -20.31 3.56 3.11
N ALA A 46 -20.76 4.66 3.71
CA ALA A 46 -20.09 5.33 4.82
C ALA A 46 -20.23 4.59 6.17
N ALA A 47 -21.01 3.51 6.24
CA ALA A 47 -21.28 2.79 7.48
C ALA A 47 -20.10 1.94 7.99
N HIS A 48 -19.07 1.75 7.18
CA HIS A 48 -17.92 0.90 7.46
C HIS A 48 -16.75 1.32 6.56
N SER A 49 -15.56 0.80 6.82
CA SER A 49 -14.37 1.09 6.00
C SER A 49 -14.11 -0.01 4.98
N TRP A 50 -13.55 0.37 3.82
CA TRP A 50 -13.37 -0.52 2.67
C TRP A 50 -11.93 -0.52 2.18
N CYS A 51 -11.36 -1.71 2.01
CA CYS A 51 -10.10 -1.88 1.29
C CYS A 51 -10.39 -2.30 -0.16
N CYS A 52 -10.09 -1.41 -1.11
CA CYS A 52 -10.32 -1.65 -2.53
C CYS A 52 -9.52 -2.85 -3.07
N ARG A 53 -8.23 -2.96 -2.74
CA ARG A 53 -7.37 -4.03 -3.26
C ARG A 53 -7.75 -5.40 -2.73
N CYS A 54 -8.03 -5.49 -1.43
CA CYS A 54 -8.35 -6.77 -0.80
C CYS A 54 -9.84 -7.14 -0.89
N GLU A 55 -10.67 -6.25 -1.45
CA GLU A 55 -12.13 -6.31 -1.46
C GLU A 55 -12.69 -6.73 -0.11
N ARG A 56 -12.28 -6.00 0.93
CA ARG A 56 -12.55 -6.36 2.33
C ARG A 56 -13.14 -5.19 3.08
N VAL A 57 -14.20 -5.49 3.84
CA VAL A 57 -14.85 -4.52 4.71
C VAL A 57 -14.23 -4.59 6.12
N PHE A 58 -14.21 -3.45 6.81
CA PHE A 58 -13.68 -3.26 8.15
C PHE A 58 -14.65 -2.46 9.02
N PRO A 59 -14.71 -2.70 10.34
CA PRO A 59 -15.70 -2.07 11.21
C PRO A 59 -15.52 -0.56 11.34
N HIS A 60 -14.28 -0.07 11.21
CA HIS A 60 -13.95 1.35 11.34
C HIS A 60 -12.60 1.67 10.68
N ALA A 61 -12.32 2.97 10.48
CA ALA A 61 -11.13 3.45 9.79
C ALA A 61 -9.83 2.96 10.43
N ARG A 62 -9.78 2.89 11.77
CA ARG A 62 -8.59 2.38 12.47
C ARG A 62 -8.24 0.93 12.09
N ALA A 63 -9.24 0.06 11.92
CA ALA A 63 -9.01 -1.33 11.55
C ALA A 63 -8.56 -1.45 10.09
N LEU A 64 -9.08 -0.60 9.20
CA LEU A 64 -8.58 -0.50 7.83
C LEU A 64 -7.11 -0.03 7.82
N ASN A 65 -6.77 1.00 8.60
CA ASN A 65 -5.39 1.51 8.69
C ASN A 65 -4.41 0.45 9.20
N ASP A 66 -4.78 -0.29 10.26
CA ASP A 66 -3.96 -1.38 10.76
C ASP A 66 -3.82 -2.49 9.71
N HIS A 67 -4.87 -2.78 8.93
CA HIS A 67 -4.78 -3.70 7.79
C HIS A 67 -3.81 -3.22 6.71
N LEU A 68 -3.88 -1.96 6.29
CA LEU A 68 -2.99 -1.39 5.29
C LEU A 68 -1.52 -1.44 5.75
N LYS A 69 -1.28 -1.21 7.05
CA LYS A 69 0.07 -1.19 7.63
C LYS A 69 0.71 -2.58 7.78
N TYR A 70 -0.07 -3.59 8.16
CA TYR A 70 0.46 -4.91 8.53
C TYR A 70 0.19 -6.02 7.51
N SER A 71 -0.54 -5.73 6.43
CA SER A 71 -0.80 -6.71 5.38
C SER A 71 0.31 -6.68 4.32
N SER A 72 0.83 -7.86 3.99
CA SER A 72 1.78 -8.03 2.86
C SER A 72 1.17 -7.76 1.48
N SER A 73 -0.15 -7.57 1.39
CA SER A 73 -0.84 -7.20 0.14
C SER A 73 -0.78 -5.70 -0.15
N HIS A 74 -0.23 -4.91 0.79
CA HIS A 74 -0.17 -3.46 0.74
C HIS A 74 1.27 -2.99 0.92
N ASN A 75 1.65 -2.00 0.13
CA ASN A 75 2.92 -1.29 0.26
C ASN A 75 2.60 0.19 0.11
N VAL A 76 2.06 0.78 1.17
CA VAL A 76 1.60 2.18 1.15
C VAL A 76 2.79 3.10 1.34
N CYS A 77 2.88 4.13 0.50
CA CYS A 77 3.80 5.23 0.73
C CYS A 77 3.29 6.05 1.94
N GLU A 78 4.10 6.15 3.00
CA GLU A 78 3.73 6.92 4.20
C GLU A 78 4.36 8.33 4.18
N ARG A 79 4.65 8.87 2.99
CA ARG A 79 5.28 10.19 2.82
C ARG A 79 4.22 11.28 2.78
N ASP A 80 4.58 12.46 3.27
CA ASP A 80 3.67 13.61 3.28
C ASP A 80 3.08 13.86 1.89
N TYR A 81 1.75 13.94 1.83
CA TYR A 81 0.97 14.13 0.61
C TYR A 81 1.13 13.02 -0.45
N CYS A 82 1.53 11.82 -0.05
CA CYS A 82 1.54 10.63 -0.89
C CYS A 82 0.81 9.48 -0.18
N ASP A 83 -0.26 9.01 -0.79
CA ASP A 83 -1.08 7.88 -0.30
C ASP A 83 -1.09 6.71 -1.31
N GLU A 84 -0.09 6.64 -2.20
CA GLU A 84 -0.01 5.58 -3.20
C GLU A 84 0.25 4.21 -2.54
N ASP A 85 -0.52 3.21 -2.96
CA ASP A 85 -0.40 1.83 -2.53
C ASP A 85 0.08 0.98 -3.70
N PHE A 86 1.21 0.28 -3.52
CA PHE A 86 1.83 -0.53 -4.57
C PHE A 86 1.62 -2.03 -4.34
N ALA A 87 1.42 -2.78 -5.42
CA ALA A 87 1.16 -4.22 -5.36
C ALA A 87 2.40 -4.97 -4.84
N THR A 88 3.58 -4.42 -5.07
CA THR A 88 4.85 -5.02 -4.68
C THR A 88 5.77 -4.03 -3.97
N TYR A 89 6.69 -4.57 -3.17
CA TYR A 89 7.76 -3.79 -2.54
C TYR A 89 8.65 -3.07 -3.56
N ASP A 90 8.95 -3.70 -4.70
CA ASP A 90 9.84 -3.11 -5.70
C ASP A 90 9.21 -1.92 -6.44
N GLU A 91 7.89 -1.92 -6.65
CA GLU A 91 7.16 -0.76 -7.17
C GLU A 91 7.17 0.39 -6.16
N TRP A 92 6.87 0.10 -4.88
CA TRP A 92 6.97 1.08 -3.80
C TRP A 92 8.39 1.65 -3.68
N ALA A 93 9.39 0.78 -3.76
CA ALA A 93 10.80 1.15 -3.68
C ALA A 93 11.19 2.09 -4.81
N ARG A 94 10.83 1.76 -6.05
CA ARG A 94 11.08 2.61 -7.22
C ARG A 94 10.39 3.97 -7.08
N HIS A 95 9.11 3.99 -6.71
CA HIS A 95 8.39 5.23 -6.46
C HIS A 95 9.09 6.13 -5.43
N ASN A 96 9.59 5.55 -4.33
CA ASN A 96 10.27 6.32 -3.30
C ASN A 96 11.65 6.86 -3.76
N VAL A 97 12.35 6.13 -4.63
CA VAL A 97 13.57 6.63 -5.28
C VAL A 97 13.23 7.82 -6.19
N ASP A 98 12.18 7.70 -7.00
CA ASP A 98 11.84 8.68 -8.04
C ASP A 98 11.17 9.95 -7.50
N HIS A 99 10.38 9.84 -6.42
CA HIS A 99 9.51 10.91 -5.94
C HIS A 99 9.80 11.38 -4.52
N HIS A 100 10.51 10.59 -3.71
CA HIS A 100 10.66 10.85 -2.27
C HIS A 100 12.09 10.91 -1.78
N ASN A 101 13.07 11.05 -2.68
CA ASN A 101 14.48 11.18 -2.34
C ASN A 101 14.98 10.06 -1.41
N TRP A 102 14.51 8.83 -1.65
CA TRP A 102 14.84 7.69 -0.82
C TRP A 102 16.13 7.02 -1.28
N CYS A 103 17.09 6.96 -0.37
CA CYS A 103 18.26 6.11 -0.51
C CYS A 103 17.91 4.67 -0.09
N ARG A 104 17.69 3.79 -1.08
CA ARG A 104 17.38 2.37 -0.85
C ARG A 104 18.46 1.63 -0.03
N PRO A 105 19.78 1.77 -0.30
CA PRO A 105 20.81 1.09 0.49
C PRO A 105 20.82 1.46 1.97
N CYS A 106 20.57 2.72 2.31
CA CYS A 106 20.57 3.20 3.69
C CYS A 106 19.18 3.17 4.35
N ASN A 107 18.15 2.81 3.59
CA ASN A 107 16.75 2.96 3.97
C ASN A 107 16.46 4.34 4.59
N TRP A 108 16.97 5.39 3.94
CA TRP A 108 16.94 6.75 4.47
C TRP A 108 16.31 7.70 3.46
N PHE A 109 15.43 8.58 3.95
CA PHE A 109 14.78 9.60 3.14
C PHE A 109 15.46 10.94 3.33
N ALA A 110 15.95 11.53 2.25
CA ALA A 110 16.45 12.89 2.29
C ALA A 110 15.30 13.90 2.38
N ARG A 111 15.58 15.04 3.01
CA ARG A 111 14.67 16.19 3.07
C ARG A 111 14.38 16.80 1.70
N ASP A 112 15.32 16.69 0.77
CA ASP A 112 15.26 17.23 -0.58
C ASP A 112 16.31 16.52 -1.47
N GLN A 113 16.23 16.75 -2.79
CA GLN A 113 17.12 16.14 -3.78
C GLN A 113 18.60 16.51 -3.55
N TYR A 114 18.87 17.71 -3.04
CA TYR A 114 20.23 18.16 -2.75
C TYR A 114 20.85 17.36 -1.60
N ALA A 115 20.08 17.14 -0.53
CA ALA A 115 20.50 16.31 0.59
C ALA A 115 20.73 14.85 0.19
N LEU A 116 19.92 14.29 -0.73
CA LEU A 116 20.16 12.95 -1.29
C LEU A 116 21.45 12.93 -2.10
N THR A 117 21.66 13.90 -2.98
CA THR A 117 22.88 14.03 -3.80
C THR A 117 24.13 14.08 -2.90
N LEU A 118 24.11 14.90 -1.86
CA LEU A 118 25.22 15.00 -0.91
C LEU A 118 25.43 13.69 -0.11
N HIS A 119 24.35 13.02 0.25
CA HIS A 119 24.41 11.70 0.87
C HIS A 119 25.08 10.68 -0.06
N ASP A 120 24.65 10.60 -1.32
CA ASP A 120 25.20 9.67 -2.31
C ASP A 120 26.67 9.94 -2.62
N ILE A 121 27.09 11.22 -2.67
CA ILE A 121 28.51 11.59 -2.82
C ILE A 121 29.32 11.02 -1.66
N ASN A 122 28.86 11.22 -0.41
CA ASN A 122 29.64 10.90 0.77
C ASN A 122 29.57 9.42 1.20
N GLN A 123 28.41 8.79 1.05
CA GLN A 123 28.14 7.43 1.56
C GLN A 123 28.21 6.36 0.46
N HIS A 124 27.98 6.75 -0.79
CA HIS A 124 27.92 5.83 -1.94
C HIS A 124 28.92 6.17 -3.04
N PHE A 125 29.84 7.09 -2.74
CA PHE A 125 30.93 7.51 -3.63
C PHE A 125 30.43 7.94 -5.01
N MET A 126 29.30 8.64 -5.08
CA MET A 126 28.81 9.24 -6.33
C MET A 126 29.68 10.45 -6.71
N CYS A 127 30.14 10.52 -7.95
CA CYS A 127 30.82 11.71 -8.47
C CYS A 127 29.82 12.86 -8.65
N GLY A 128 30.10 14.00 -8.03
CA GLY A 128 29.19 15.17 -8.08
C GLY A 128 29.09 15.82 -9.47
N LYS A 129 30.06 15.57 -10.36
CA LYS A 129 30.09 16.14 -11.73
C LYS A 129 29.31 15.29 -12.74
N CYS A 130 29.54 13.97 -12.75
CA CYS A 130 28.96 13.06 -13.74
C CYS A 130 27.82 12.19 -13.22
N GLY A 131 27.55 12.20 -11.90
CA GLY A 131 26.48 11.40 -11.28
C GLY A 131 26.74 9.89 -11.24
N SER A 132 27.94 9.44 -11.60
CA SER A 132 28.30 8.01 -11.59
C SER A 132 28.71 7.55 -10.19
N PHE A 133 28.30 6.33 -9.82
CA PHE A 133 28.67 5.69 -8.55
C PHE A 133 29.95 4.87 -8.70
N PHE A 134 30.79 4.90 -7.68
CA PHE A 134 32.07 4.20 -7.65
C PHE A 134 32.15 3.23 -6.48
N GLN A 135 33.01 2.22 -6.60
CA GLN A 135 33.19 1.19 -5.57
C GLN A 135 33.82 1.74 -4.28
N ASN A 136 34.62 2.79 -4.37
CA ASN A 136 35.30 3.43 -3.25
C ASN A 136 35.66 4.89 -3.59
N ASP A 137 36.05 5.64 -2.55
CA ASP A 137 36.38 7.05 -2.61
C ASP A 137 37.59 7.37 -3.53
N ASN A 138 38.57 6.46 -3.61
CA ASN A 138 39.74 6.65 -4.46
C ASN A 138 39.34 6.67 -5.94
N ASN A 139 38.53 5.70 -6.36
CA ASN A 139 38.03 5.61 -7.73
C ASN A 139 37.20 6.85 -8.10
N ARG A 140 36.39 7.37 -7.15
CA ARG A 140 35.63 8.62 -7.35
C ARG A 140 36.55 9.82 -7.58
N ARG A 141 37.51 10.06 -6.67
CA ARG A 141 38.40 11.24 -6.71
C ARG A 141 39.27 11.30 -7.97
N MET A 142 39.74 10.15 -8.48
CA MET A 142 40.52 10.10 -9.73
C MET A 142 39.74 10.66 -10.93
N THR A 143 38.43 10.43 -10.98
CA THR A 143 37.58 10.94 -12.06
C THR A 143 37.16 12.41 -11.89
N GLU A 144 37.20 12.95 -10.67
CA GLU A 144 36.87 14.36 -10.41
C GLU A 144 38.06 15.31 -10.64
N GLY A 145 39.29 14.80 -10.54
CA GLY A 145 40.55 15.53 -10.74
C GLY A 145 41.12 15.49 -12.16
N SER A 146 40.41 14.85 -13.11
CA SER A 146 40.74 14.85 -14.55
C SER A 146 39.94 15.91 -15.32
#